data_AF-A0A9D8Z0G9-F1
#
_entry.id   AF-A0A9D8Z0G9-F1
#
_cell.length_a   1.000
_cell.length_b   1.000
_cell.length_c   1.000
_cell.angle_alpha   90.00
_cell.angle_beta   90.00
_cell.angle_gamma   90.00
#
_symmetry.space_group_name_H-M   'P 1'
#
loop_
_entity.id
_entity.type
_entity.pdbx_description
1 polymer ?
#
loop_
_entity_poly.entity_id
_entity_poly.type
_entity_poly.pdbx_seq_one_letter_code
_entity_poly.pdbx_strand_id
1 'polypeptide(L)' 'MTGISRSVRRFRDWDARFEAFYIKRPHPAFTVIDKVTPPFDAASPPPIEPVRVSLDDIDAIRAYVATIEPADLGRPIQLQ' A
#
# COMPACT_ATOMS: atom_id res chain seq x y z
N MET A 1 -24.37 1.39 18.63
CA MET A 1 -23.05 1.80 19.17
C MET A 1 -22.06 1.75 18.02
N THR A 2 -21.86 2.86 17.33
CA THR A 2 -21.01 2.89 16.13
C THR A 2 -19.57 3.15 16.57
N GLY A 3 -18.75 2.09 16.63
CA GLY A 3 -17.31 2.22 16.89
C GLY A 3 -16.64 2.99 15.76
N ILE A 4 -15.78 3.95 16.11
CA ILE A 4 -15.00 4.71 15.12
C ILE A 4 -13.99 3.74 14.50
N SER A 5 -14.17 3.37 13.22
CA SER A 5 -13.19 2.57 12.48
C SER A 5 -11.83 3.26 12.50
N ARG A 6 -10.80 2.50 12.88
CA ARG A 6 -9.41 2.96 13.01
C ARG A 6 -8.56 2.62 11.78
N SER A 7 -9.22 2.35 10.66
CA SER A 7 -8.58 2.12 9.38
C SER A 7 -7.94 3.41 8.84
N VAL A 8 -6.96 3.28 7.93
CA VAL A 8 -6.47 4.39 7.09
C VAL A 8 -7.62 5.08 6.35
N ARG A 9 -8.71 4.35 6.11
CA ARG A 9 -9.96 4.83 5.48
C ARG A 9 -10.67 5.97 6.20
N ARG A 10 -10.28 6.30 7.43
CA ARG A 10 -10.82 7.48 8.15
C ARG A 10 -10.23 8.82 7.67
N PHE A 11 -9.08 8.78 6.98
CA PHE A 11 -8.43 9.98 6.47
C PHE A 11 -9.06 10.42 5.15
N ARG A 12 -9.24 11.73 4.95
CA ARG A 12 -9.82 12.26 3.70
C ARG A 12 -8.93 11.96 2.47
N ASP A 13 -7.63 11.82 2.69
CA ASP A 13 -6.56 11.51 1.74
C ASP A 13 -6.10 10.04 1.84
N TRP A 14 -6.98 9.12 2.25
CA TRP A 14 -6.59 7.73 2.48
C TRP A 14 -6.05 7.04 1.21
N ASP A 15 -6.54 7.43 0.03
CA ASP A 15 -6.15 6.94 -1.28
C ASP A 15 -4.68 7.30 -1.57
N ALA A 16 -4.31 8.56 -1.39
CA ALA A 16 -2.94 9.03 -1.55
C ALA A 16 -1.99 8.34 -0.56
N ARG A 17 -2.44 8.07 0.68
CA ARG A 17 -1.66 7.32 1.67
C ARG A 17 -1.47 5.85 1.27
N PHE A 18 -2.51 5.24 0.72
CA PHE A 18 -2.46 3.87 0.21
C PHE A 18 -1.58 3.75 -1.05
N GLU A 19 -1.47 4.79 -1.86
CA GLU A 19 -0.57 4.82 -3.02
C GLU A 19 0.87 5.16 -2.66
N ALA A 20 1.11 5.88 -1.56
CA ALA A 20 2.44 6.35 -1.23
C ALA A 20 3.21 5.45 -0.25
N PHE A 21 2.56 4.48 0.41
CA PHE A 21 3.18 3.75 1.53
C PHE A 21 4.44 2.99 1.13
N TYR A 22 4.56 2.54 -0.12
CA TYR A 22 5.67 1.73 -0.61
C TYR A 22 6.89 2.54 -1.07
N ILE A 23 6.82 3.89 -1.06
CA ILE A 23 7.90 4.75 -1.57
C ILE A 23 9.09 4.79 -0.58
N LYS A 24 8.88 4.48 0.71
CA LYS A 24 9.96 4.45 1.71
C LYS A 24 10.63 3.08 1.78
N ARG A 25 11.97 3.07 1.92
CA ARG A 25 12.75 1.85 2.15
C ARG A 25 12.19 1.09 3.37
N PRO A 26 12.10 -0.25 3.32
CA PRO A 26 12.71 -1.15 2.33
C PRO A 26 11.83 -1.47 1.10
N HIS A 27 10.61 -0.93 1.02
CA HIS A 27 9.57 -1.39 0.09
C HIS A 27 9.84 -1.25 -1.43
N PRO A 28 10.67 -0.30 -1.92
CA PRO A 28 10.95 -0.20 -3.37
C PRO A 28 11.60 -1.45 -3.98
N ALA A 29 12.17 -2.34 -3.16
CA ALA A 29 12.83 -3.56 -3.63
C ALA A 29 11.87 -4.76 -3.85
N PHE A 30 10.60 -4.66 -3.43
CA PHE A 30 9.67 -5.80 -3.46
C PHE A 30 8.64 -5.75 -4.60
N THR A 31 8.36 -4.57 -5.14
CA THR A 31 7.36 -4.36 -6.19
C THR A 31 7.93 -3.55 -7.33
N VAL A 32 7.79 -4.05 -8.56
CA VAL A 32 8.17 -3.37 -9.80
C VAL A 32 6.90 -3.07 -10.58
N ILE A 33 6.68 -1.79 -10.89
CA ILE A 33 5.59 -1.34 -11.76
C ILE A 33 6.17 -1.23 -13.17
N ASP A 34 5.62 -2.01 -14.09
CA ASP A 34 6.09 -2.05 -15.47
C ASP A 34 6.08 -0.65 -16.10
N LYS A 35 7.18 -0.29 -16.78
CA LYS A 35 7.41 1.01 -17.42
C LYS A 35 7.51 2.22 -16.47
N VAL A 36 7.39 2.02 -15.16
CA VAL A 36 7.47 3.09 -14.14
C VAL A 36 8.68 2.90 -13.23
N THR A 37 8.90 1.69 -12.70
CA THR A 37 10.03 1.40 -11.81
C THR A 37 11.32 1.28 -12.63
N PRO A 38 12.37 2.07 -12.33
CA PRO A 38 13.67 1.92 -12.95
C PRO A 38 14.31 0.54 -12.65
N PRO A 39 15.24 0.06 -13.50
CA PRO A 39 15.98 -1.16 -13.20
C PRO A 39 16.78 -1.01 -11.89
N PHE A 40 16.94 -2.11 -11.16
CA PHE A 40 17.81 -2.15 -9.98
C PHE A 40 19.27 -1.91 -10.37
N ASP A 41 20.02 -1.30 -9.46
CA ASP A 41 21.48 -1.21 -9.58
C ASP A 41 22.07 -2.63 -9.57
N ALA A 42 22.89 -2.96 -10.57
CA ALA A 42 23.56 -4.25 -10.66
C ALA A 42 24.47 -4.53 -9.45
N ALA A 43 25.01 -3.47 -8.81
CA ALA A 43 25.80 -3.59 -7.58
C ALA A 43 24.96 -3.81 -6.32
N SER A 44 23.64 -3.61 -6.41
CA SER A 44 22.69 -3.78 -5.31
C SER A 44 21.40 -4.46 -5.82
N PRO A 45 21.49 -5.76 -6.20
CA PRO A 45 20.33 -6.49 -6.68
C PRO A 45 19.28 -6.62 -5.58
N PRO A 46 17.99 -6.79 -5.94
CA PRO A 46 16.95 -7.01 -4.96
C PRO A 46 17.22 -8.31 -4.19
N PRO A 47 16.94 -8.37 -2.88
CA PRO A 47 17.19 -9.54 -2.05
C PRO A 47 16.23 -10.72 -2.33
N ILE A 48 15.15 -10.48 -3.09
CA ILE A 48 14.13 -11.45 -3.51
C ILE A 48 13.61 -11.08 -4.91
N GLU A 49 13.10 -12.04 -5.68
CA GLU A 49 12.43 -11.74 -6.95
C GLU A 49 11.20 -10.84 -6.68
N PRO A 50 11.13 -9.65 -7.28
CA PRO A 50 10.03 -8.72 -7.04
C PRO A 50 8.74 -9.20 -7.70
N VAL A 51 7.61 -8.82 -7.10
CA VAL A 51 6.32 -8.92 -7.77
C VAL A 51 6.24 -7.86 -8.86
N ARG A 52 5.96 -8.26 -10.09
CA ARG A 52 5.74 -7.36 -11.23
C ARG A 52 4.26 -7.10 -11.42
N VAL A 53 3.90 -5.84 -11.63
CA VAL A 53 2.53 -5.39 -11.86
C VAL A 53 2.51 -4.32 -12.95
N SER A 54 1.43 -4.27 -13.73
CA SER A 54 1.18 -3.19 -14.69
C SER A 54 0.40 -2.03 -14.04
N LEU A 55 0.29 -0.89 -14.73
CA LEU A 55 -0.59 0.20 -14.29
C LEU A 55 -2.06 -0.22 -14.26
N ASP A 56 -2.49 -1.07 -15.20
CA ASP A 56 -3.86 -1.61 -15.21
C ASP A 56 -4.13 -2.51 -13.99
N ASP A 57 -3.12 -3.28 -13.54
CA ASP A 57 -3.23 -4.07 -12.31
C ASP A 57 -3.36 -3.17 -11.08
N ILE A 58 -2.63 -2.05 -11.04
CA ILE A 58 -2.75 -1.07 -9.95
C ILE A 58 -4.17 -0.50 -9.91
N ASP A 59 -4.74 -0.12 -11.05
CA ASP A 59 -6.11 0.38 -11.11
C ASP A 59 -7.14 -0.68 -10.68
N ALA A 60 -6.96 -1.93 -11.11
CA ALA A 60 -7.80 -3.05 -10.70
C ALA A 60 -7.69 -3.32 -9.18
N ILE A 61 -6.48 -3.28 -8.61
CA ILE A 61 -6.25 -3.43 -7.16
C ILE A 61 -6.92 -2.30 -6.40
N ARG A 62 -6.79 -1.04 -6.84
CA ARG A 62 -7.46 0.11 -6.21
C ARG A 62 -8.97 -0.04 -6.25
N ALA A 63 -9.53 -0.46 -7.38
CA ALA A 63 -10.96 -0.73 -7.52
C ALA A 63 -11.43 -1.86 -6.59
N TYR A 64 -10.70 -2.97 -6.53
CA TYR A 64 -11.03 -4.09 -5.63
C TYR A 64 -10.92 -3.68 -4.15
N VAL A 65 -9.83 -3.02 -3.76
CA VAL A 65 -9.65 -2.54 -2.38
C VAL A 65 -10.79 -1.60 -2.01
N ALA A 66 -11.25 -0.74 -2.92
CA ALA A 66 -12.39 0.15 -2.67
C ALA A 66 -13.68 -0.57 -2.26
N THR A 67 -13.87 -1.84 -2.65
CA THR A 67 -15.05 -2.64 -2.26
C THR A 67 -14.89 -3.37 -0.93
N ILE A 68 -13.70 -3.37 -0.32
CA ILE A 68 -13.45 -4.05 0.97
C ILE A 68 -13.94 -3.16 2.12
N GLU A 69 -14.84 -3.72 2.93
CA GLU A 69 -15.27 -3.08 4.18
C GLU A 69 -14.08 -2.82 5.11
N PRO A 70 -13.90 -1.59 5.63
CA PRO A 70 -12.80 -1.28 6.52
C PRO A 70 -12.83 -2.16 7.78
N ALA A 71 -11.68 -2.75 8.12
CA ALA A 71 -11.57 -3.55 9.34
C ALA A 71 -11.95 -2.73 10.58
N ASP A 72 -12.74 -3.35 11.48
CA ASP A 72 -12.97 -2.83 12.82
C ASP A 72 -11.75 -3.15 13.68
N LEU A 73 -10.93 -2.15 13.99
CA LEU A 73 -9.75 -2.32 14.85
C LEU A 73 -10.08 -2.13 16.34
N GLY A 74 -11.36 -2.16 16.72
CA GLY A 74 -11.80 -2.14 18.11
C GLY A 74 -11.56 -0.81 18.84
N ARG A 75 -11.36 -0.90 20.16
CA ARG A 75 -11.34 0.25 21.07
C ARG A 75 -10.12 1.17 20.87
N PRO A 76 -10.22 2.45 21.24
CA PRO A 76 -9.24 3.17 22.06
C PRO A 76 -7.78 2.68 22.10
N ILE A 77 -6.76 3.33 21.49
CA ILE A 77 -5.38 3.03 21.95
C ILE A 77 -5.32 3.76 23.28
N GLN A 78 -5.12 3.01 24.36
CA GLN A 78 -4.90 3.58 25.68
C GLN A 78 -3.46 4.08 25.70
N LEU A 79 -3.30 5.40 25.75
CA LEU A 79 -1.99 6.01 26.03
C LEU A 79 -1.71 5.77 27.51
N GLN A 80 -0.55 5.20 27.81
CA GLN A 80 -0.03 5.08 29.18
C GLN A 80 0.58 6.39 29.64
#